data_AF-A0A2N5GE75-F1
#
_entry.id   AF-A0A2N5GE75-F1
#
_cell.length_a   1.000
_cell.length_b   1.000
_cell.length_c   1.000
_cell.angle_alpha   90.00
_cell.angle_beta   90.00
_cell.angle_gamma   90.00
#
_symmetry.space_group_name_H-M   'P 1'
#
loop_
_entity.id
_entity.type
_entity.pdbx_description
1 polymer ?
#
loop_
_entity_poly.entity_id
_entity_poly.type
_entity_poly.pdbx_seq_one_letter_code
_entity_poly.pdbx_strand_id
1 'polypeptide(L)'
;MAGKILHYFAGGNTARGFYSLYDSNLKDLTRLFILKGGPGTGKSTLMKKIARQWLEKGYNVEYLHCASDNESIDGVIIPALKAGIVDGTAPHVIEPKTPGAVEDYVNLGDAWDSRLLLESKQEIVKLSREISHAFAEAYSTYAEALRIHDEWEKIYMNNIDFEKANNLTSRLIDMFFGTIVLNKKSTVKHRFLGAATPKGPVDYIQNLTEDIPKRYFIKGRPGSGKSTMLKKLAAQAEERGFDVEVYHCGFDPESLDMVIIREIGISIFDSTAPHEYFPSRDGDEIIDMYKAVIAPGTDEIFADEIERVAKRYKERMSTAASHLARAKQLNDQLEKIYVKAVDFSVVDDFAEKIQADFLRQAEHQEEMANPVLRV
;
A
#
# COMPACT_ATOMS: atom_id res chain seq x y z
N MET A 1 -13.10 -11.26 -21.48
CA MET A 1 -12.07 -10.19 -21.41
C MET A 1 -11.10 -10.56 -20.32
N ALA A 2 -9.81 -10.22 -20.45
CA ALA A 2 -8.86 -10.43 -19.36
C ALA A 2 -9.27 -9.60 -18.13
N GLY A 3 -9.02 -10.11 -16.93
CA GLY A 3 -9.30 -9.40 -15.69
C GLY A 3 -8.40 -8.16 -15.52
N LYS A 4 -8.74 -7.31 -14.55
CA LYS A 4 -7.97 -6.11 -14.20
C LYS A 4 -7.05 -6.35 -13.01
N ILE A 5 -5.95 -5.60 -12.94
CA ILE A 5 -5.05 -5.60 -11.78
C ILE A 5 -5.16 -4.26 -11.06
N LEU A 6 -5.39 -4.30 -9.74
CA LEU A 6 -5.17 -3.15 -8.86
C LEU A 6 -3.80 -3.26 -8.19
N HIS A 7 -3.04 -2.17 -8.22
CA HIS A 7 -1.70 -2.09 -7.64
C HIS A 7 -1.71 -1.17 -6.43
N TYR A 8 -1.27 -1.67 -5.27
CA TYR A 8 -1.09 -0.85 -4.07
C TYR A 8 -0.05 -1.50 -3.15
N PHE A 9 0.25 -0.85 -2.02
CA PHE A 9 1.08 -1.42 -0.97
C PHE A 9 0.23 -1.65 0.29
N ALA A 10 0.49 -2.75 0.99
CA ALA A 10 -0.06 -3.01 2.33
C ALA A 10 1.01 -2.93 3.42
N GLY A 11 2.28 -2.75 3.05
CA GLY A 11 3.38 -2.46 3.96
C GLY A 11 4.24 -1.32 3.39
N GLY A 12 4.78 -0.47 4.26
CA GLY A 12 5.56 0.70 3.86
C GLY A 12 6.78 0.95 4.74
N ASN A 13 7.84 1.50 4.12
CA ASN A 13 8.99 2.07 4.82
C ASN A 13 8.69 3.52 5.20
N THR A 14 8.32 3.78 6.45
CA THR A 14 7.79 5.07 6.90
C THR A 14 8.71 5.78 7.90
N ALA A 15 8.37 7.02 8.26
CA ALA A 15 8.98 7.75 9.37
C ALA A 15 8.79 7.11 10.75
N ARG A 16 7.91 6.10 10.85
CA ARG A 16 7.64 5.34 12.07
C ARG A 16 8.17 3.91 11.98
N GLY A 17 9.09 3.66 11.04
CA GLY A 17 9.61 2.34 10.73
C GLY A 17 8.77 1.60 9.70
N PHE A 18 8.90 0.28 9.68
CA PHE A 18 8.00 -0.55 8.87
C PHE A 18 6.58 -0.47 9.41
N TYR A 19 5.63 -0.08 8.56
CA TYR A 19 4.23 0.04 8.93
C TYR A 19 3.39 -0.96 8.13
N SER A 20 2.55 -1.73 8.82
CA SER A 20 1.72 -2.79 8.23
C SER A 20 0.23 -2.41 8.24
N LEU A 21 -0.41 -2.59 7.08
CA LEU A 21 -1.85 -2.40 6.84
C LEU A 21 -2.51 -3.68 6.28
N TYR A 22 -1.81 -4.82 6.33
CA TYR A 22 -2.29 -6.10 5.78
C TYR A 22 -3.62 -6.54 6.38
N ASP A 23 -3.82 -6.37 7.70
CA ASP A 23 -5.00 -6.84 8.43
C ASP A 23 -6.33 -6.46 7.76
N SER A 24 -6.49 -5.20 7.37
CA SER A 24 -7.73 -4.72 6.77
C SER A 24 -7.98 -5.26 5.36
N ASN A 25 -6.93 -5.69 4.66
CA ASN A 25 -7.01 -6.23 3.30
C ASN A 25 -7.25 -7.75 3.30
N LEU A 26 -6.84 -8.45 4.36
CA LEU A 26 -6.91 -9.91 4.46
C LEU A 26 -8.11 -10.40 5.28
N LYS A 27 -8.71 -9.55 6.13
CA LYS A 27 -9.76 -9.95 7.10
C LYS A 27 -10.99 -10.65 6.48
N ASP A 28 -11.33 -10.33 5.23
CA ASP A 28 -12.53 -10.82 4.55
C ASP A 28 -12.25 -12.04 3.65
N LEU A 29 -11.01 -12.53 3.63
CA LEU A 29 -10.63 -13.71 2.89
C LEU A 29 -11.12 -14.96 3.61
N THR A 30 -11.66 -15.90 2.84
CA THR A 30 -12.03 -17.24 3.32
C THR A 30 -10.92 -18.25 3.08
N ARG A 31 -9.91 -17.88 2.29
CA ARG A 31 -8.74 -18.71 1.98
C ARG A 31 -7.48 -17.87 1.86
N LEU A 32 -6.44 -18.17 2.62
CA LEU A 32 -5.19 -17.43 2.59
C LEU A 32 -3.99 -18.37 2.69
N PHE A 33 -3.07 -18.28 1.76
CA PHE A 33 -1.77 -18.94 1.87
C PHE A 33 -0.70 -17.95 2.35
N ILE A 34 0.00 -18.30 3.43
CA ILE A 34 1.09 -17.50 3.98
C ILE A 34 2.41 -18.19 3.65
N LEU A 35 3.17 -17.61 2.72
CA LEU A 35 4.46 -18.12 2.30
C LEU A 35 5.52 -17.77 3.36
N LYS A 36 6.32 -18.75 3.77
CA LYS A 36 7.49 -18.56 4.63
C LYS A 36 8.72 -19.07 3.90
N GLY A 37 9.79 -18.30 3.88
CA GLY A 37 11.05 -18.69 3.26
C GLY A 37 12.03 -17.53 3.22
N GLY A 38 13.32 -17.82 3.07
CA GLY A 38 14.36 -16.79 3.00
C GLY A 38 14.32 -15.94 1.72
N PRO A 39 15.25 -14.98 1.60
CA PRO A 39 15.38 -14.15 0.40
C PRO A 39 15.57 -14.99 -0.86
N GLY A 40 15.02 -14.57 -2.00
CA GLY A 40 15.26 -15.23 -3.28
C GLY A 40 14.60 -16.62 -3.47
N THR A 41 13.76 -17.10 -2.55
CA THR A 41 13.06 -18.40 -2.68
C THR A 41 11.92 -18.43 -3.72
N GLY A 42 11.80 -17.41 -4.57
CA GLY A 42 10.78 -17.36 -5.62
C GLY A 42 9.37 -16.95 -5.19
N LYS A 43 9.16 -16.44 -3.97
CA LYS A 43 7.83 -16.01 -3.45
C LYS A 43 7.06 -15.09 -4.40
N SER A 44 7.66 -13.95 -4.76
CA SER A 44 7.07 -12.97 -5.68
C SER A 44 6.78 -13.58 -7.06
N THR A 45 7.68 -14.40 -7.59
CA THR A 45 7.50 -15.10 -8.87
C THR A 45 6.33 -16.08 -8.83
N LEU A 46 6.21 -16.89 -7.77
CA LEU A 46 5.10 -17.81 -7.55
C LEU A 46 3.77 -17.05 -7.50
N MET A 47 3.70 -15.95 -6.74
CA MET A 47 2.50 -15.14 -6.62
C MET A 47 2.09 -14.53 -7.97
N LYS A 48 3.03 -13.98 -8.74
CA LYS A 48 2.77 -13.44 -10.09
C LYS A 48 2.33 -14.52 -11.08
N LYS A 49 2.89 -15.73 -11.00
CA LYS A 49 2.51 -16.88 -11.84
C LYS A 49 1.04 -17.22 -11.62
N ILE A 50 0.61 -17.35 -10.37
CA ILE A 50 -0.78 -17.64 -10.00
C ILE A 50 -1.70 -16.50 -10.44
N ALA A 51 -1.37 -15.25 -10.10
CA ALA A 51 -2.14 -14.08 -10.51
C ALA A 51 -2.41 -14.03 -12.02
N ARG A 52 -1.38 -14.27 -12.83
CA ARG A 52 -1.50 -14.27 -14.29
C ARG A 52 -2.54 -15.28 -14.79
N GLN A 53 -2.55 -16.48 -14.23
CA GLN A 53 -3.52 -17.52 -14.63
C GLN A 53 -4.97 -17.10 -14.33
N TRP A 54 -5.20 -16.41 -13.20
CA TRP A 54 -6.53 -15.90 -12.85
C TRP A 54 -6.95 -14.71 -13.71
N LEU A 55 -6.03 -13.81 -14.04
CA LEU A 55 -6.29 -12.72 -14.98
C LEU A 55 -6.67 -13.24 -16.37
N GLU A 56 -5.97 -14.27 -16.86
CA GLU A 56 -6.27 -14.94 -18.14
C GLU A 56 -7.67 -15.62 -18.11
N LYS A 57 -8.14 -16.04 -16.94
CA LYS A 57 -9.52 -16.53 -16.70
C LYS A 57 -10.57 -15.41 -16.55
N GLY A 58 -10.17 -14.14 -16.61
CA GLY A 58 -11.07 -13.00 -16.51
C GLY A 58 -11.32 -12.49 -15.08
N TYR A 59 -10.61 -13.01 -14.08
CA TYR A 59 -10.75 -12.58 -12.69
C TYR A 59 -9.93 -11.33 -12.41
N ASN A 60 -10.50 -10.38 -11.67
CA ASN A 60 -9.73 -9.25 -11.16
C ASN A 60 -8.77 -9.72 -10.05
N VAL A 61 -7.61 -9.10 -10.00
CA VAL A 61 -6.54 -9.42 -9.06
C VAL A 61 -6.02 -8.13 -8.41
N GLU A 62 -5.62 -8.21 -7.15
CA GLU A 62 -4.96 -7.13 -6.43
C GLU A 62 -3.50 -7.53 -6.14
N TYR A 63 -2.55 -6.64 -6.46
CA TYR A 63 -1.13 -6.79 -6.16
C TYR A 63 -0.76 -5.92 -4.97
N LEU A 64 -0.23 -6.57 -3.93
CA LEU A 64 0.36 -5.93 -2.77
C LEU A 64 1.86 -5.86 -3.02
N HIS A 65 2.34 -4.70 -3.46
CA HIS A 65 3.75 -4.50 -3.83
C HIS A 65 4.68 -4.46 -2.61
N CYS A 66 5.93 -4.85 -2.84
CA CYS A 66 6.98 -4.77 -1.82
C CYS A 66 7.60 -3.38 -1.78
N ALA A 67 7.52 -2.69 -0.64
CA ALA A 67 8.14 -1.38 -0.48
C ALA A 67 9.68 -1.44 -0.50
N SER A 68 10.27 -2.61 -0.27
CA SER A 68 11.72 -2.83 -0.21
C SER A 68 12.31 -3.38 -1.51
N ASP A 69 11.47 -3.76 -2.48
CA ASP A 69 11.90 -4.18 -3.81
C ASP A 69 10.85 -3.81 -4.87
N ASN A 70 11.19 -2.84 -5.70
CA ASN A 70 10.34 -2.31 -6.77
C ASN A 70 9.83 -3.35 -7.78
N GLU A 71 10.51 -4.50 -7.89
CA GLU A 71 10.15 -5.56 -8.83
C GLU A 71 9.41 -6.71 -8.15
N SER A 72 9.20 -6.66 -6.83
CA SER A 72 8.56 -7.73 -6.08
C SER A 72 7.19 -7.36 -5.55
N ILE A 73 6.36 -8.39 -5.37
CA ILE A 73 5.10 -8.30 -4.64
C ILE A 73 5.19 -9.17 -3.39
N ASP A 74 4.55 -8.69 -2.33
CA ASP A 74 4.41 -9.37 -1.05
C ASP A 74 3.04 -10.02 -0.91
N GLY A 75 2.12 -9.79 -1.85
CA GLY A 75 0.81 -10.45 -1.83
C GLY A 75 0.03 -10.34 -3.13
N VAL A 76 -0.89 -11.29 -3.28
CA VAL A 76 -1.90 -11.37 -4.34
C VAL A 76 -3.23 -11.69 -3.71
N ILE A 77 -4.27 -10.93 -4.07
CA ILE A 77 -5.65 -11.22 -3.68
C ILE A 77 -6.49 -11.39 -4.93
N ILE A 78 -7.38 -12.39 -4.93
CA ILE A 78 -8.40 -12.61 -5.96
C ILE A 78 -9.76 -12.33 -5.29
N PRO A 79 -10.27 -11.08 -5.36
CA PRO A 79 -11.40 -10.67 -4.52
C PRO A 79 -12.66 -11.50 -4.74
N ALA A 80 -12.95 -11.88 -5.99
CA ALA A 80 -14.14 -12.68 -6.32
C ALA A 80 -14.13 -14.05 -5.62
N LEU A 81 -12.94 -14.64 -5.45
CA LEU A 81 -12.80 -15.91 -4.73
C LEU A 81 -12.76 -15.73 -3.21
N LYS A 82 -12.51 -14.50 -2.71
CA LYS A 82 -12.09 -14.24 -1.32
C LYS A 82 -10.86 -15.08 -0.95
N ALA A 83 -9.93 -15.19 -1.89
CA ALA A 83 -8.70 -15.97 -1.75
C ALA A 83 -7.46 -15.10 -1.93
N GLY A 84 -6.36 -15.42 -1.24
CA GLY A 84 -5.11 -14.67 -1.38
C GLY A 84 -3.86 -15.46 -1.00
N ILE A 85 -2.72 -14.91 -1.38
CA ILE A 85 -1.37 -15.39 -1.06
C ILE A 85 -0.57 -14.21 -0.56
N VAL A 86 0.18 -14.38 0.53
CA VAL A 86 1.01 -13.32 1.11
C VAL A 86 2.35 -13.85 1.56
N ASP A 87 3.38 -13.01 1.51
CA ASP A 87 4.66 -13.25 2.17
C ASP A 87 4.51 -12.98 3.67
N GLY A 88 4.73 -14.02 4.48
CA GLY A 88 4.74 -13.91 5.95
C GLY A 88 6.14 -13.69 6.52
N THR A 89 7.16 -13.50 5.71
CA THR A 89 8.55 -13.33 6.17
C THR A 89 8.74 -11.95 6.77
N ALA A 90 9.53 -11.83 7.85
CA ALA A 90 9.81 -10.52 8.46
C ALA A 90 10.30 -9.51 7.40
N PRO A 91 9.84 -8.24 7.45
CA PRO A 91 9.03 -7.61 8.51
C PRO A 91 7.52 -7.83 8.39
N HIS A 92 7.05 -8.55 7.37
CA HIS A 92 5.63 -8.83 7.07
C HIS A 92 5.05 -9.95 7.92
N VAL A 93 5.30 -9.97 9.23
CA VAL A 93 4.83 -11.06 10.08
C VAL A 93 3.30 -11.06 10.13
N ILE A 94 2.70 -11.99 9.39
CA ILE A 94 1.26 -12.26 9.39
C ILE A 94 1.02 -13.49 10.28
N GLU A 95 0.26 -13.27 11.35
CA GLU A 95 -0.17 -14.31 12.26
C GLU A 95 -1.58 -14.80 11.85
N PRO A 96 -1.76 -16.10 11.62
CA PRO A 96 -3.04 -16.68 11.22
C PRO A 96 -4.03 -16.57 12.37
N LYS A 97 -5.23 -16.09 12.08
CA LYS A 97 -6.30 -15.92 13.07
C LYS A 97 -7.15 -17.19 13.19
N THR A 98 -7.28 -17.95 12.10
CA THR A 98 -8.03 -19.21 12.05
C THR A 98 -7.27 -20.33 11.28
N PRO A 99 -6.09 -20.76 11.81
CA PRO A 99 -5.20 -21.71 11.11
C PRO A 99 -5.91 -22.98 10.65
N GLY A 100 -5.69 -23.40 9.40
CA GLY A 100 -6.24 -24.62 8.80
C GLY A 100 -7.72 -24.53 8.38
N ALA A 101 -8.44 -23.49 8.80
CA ALA A 101 -9.80 -23.21 8.31
C ALA A 101 -9.80 -22.06 7.28
N VAL A 102 -8.95 -21.05 7.48
CA VAL A 102 -8.79 -19.92 6.56
C VAL A 102 -7.35 -19.82 6.08
N GLU A 103 -6.39 -19.84 7.01
CA GLU A 103 -4.96 -19.65 6.69
C GLU A 103 -4.16 -20.96 6.68
N ASP A 104 -3.36 -21.16 5.63
CA ASP A 104 -2.38 -22.24 5.52
C ASP A 104 -0.96 -21.69 5.35
N TYR A 105 -0.01 -22.24 6.12
CA TYR A 105 1.41 -21.94 5.94
C TYR A 105 2.03 -22.80 4.84
N VAL A 106 2.80 -22.15 3.96
CA VAL A 106 3.60 -22.81 2.94
C VAL A 106 5.08 -22.54 3.23
N ASN A 107 5.80 -23.57 3.67
CA ASN A 107 7.22 -23.46 3.97
C ASN A 107 8.07 -23.69 2.72
N LEU A 108 8.44 -22.61 2.04
CA LEU A 108 9.39 -22.67 0.92
C LEU A 108 10.83 -22.93 1.38
N GLY A 109 11.10 -22.94 2.69
CA GLY A 109 12.37 -23.42 3.24
C GLY A 109 12.62 -24.91 2.97
N ASP A 110 11.57 -25.69 2.65
CA ASP A 110 11.72 -27.09 2.26
C ASP A 110 12.39 -27.25 0.89
N ALA A 111 12.47 -26.16 0.10
CA ALA A 111 13.07 -26.16 -1.23
C ALA A 111 14.58 -25.88 -1.23
N TRP A 112 15.23 -25.55 -0.10
CA TRP A 112 16.67 -25.26 -0.10
C TRP A 112 17.56 -26.41 0.41
N ASP A 113 18.80 -26.47 -0.07
CA ASP A 113 19.85 -27.29 0.53
C ASP A 113 20.55 -26.53 1.66
N SER A 114 20.20 -26.88 2.89
CA SER A 114 20.80 -26.29 4.10
C SER A 114 22.31 -26.46 4.19
N ARG A 115 22.90 -27.48 3.53
CA ARG A 115 24.35 -27.71 3.54
C ARG A 115 25.07 -26.65 2.72
N LEU A 116 24.54 -26.28 1.55
CA LEU A 116 25.08 -25.20 0.73
C LEU A 116 25.00 -23.85 1.45
N LEU A 117 23.92 -23.60 2.20
CA LEU A 117 23.78 -22.38 3.01
C LEU A 117 24.75 -22.35 4.19
N LEU A 118 25.08 -23.52 4.76
CA LEU A 118 26.01 -23.61 5.90
C LEU A 118 27.43 -23.17 5.50
N GLU A 119 27.85 -23.46 4.26
CA GLU A 119 29.13 -23.02 3.70
C GLU A 119 29.23 -21.48 3.66
N SER A 120 28.12 -20.79 3.40
CA SER A 120 28.03 -19.32 3.37
C SER A 120 27.51 -18.70 4.69
N LYS A 121 27.42 -19.46 5.79
CA LYS A 121 26.77 -19.02 7.05
C LYS A 121 27.29 -17.67 7.56
N GLN A 122 28.61 -17.48 7.60
CA GLN A 122 29.21 -16.25 8.13
C GLN A 122 28.83 -15.03 7.28
N GLU A 123 28.80 -15.20 5.96
CA GLU A 123 28.41 -14.15 5.02
C GLU A 123 26.91 -13.83 5.14
N ILE A 124 26.05 -14.85 5.23
CA ILE A 124 24.61 -14.70 5.45
C ILE A 124 24.34 -13.89 6.73
N VAL A 125 24.98 -14.25 7.85
CA VAL A 125 24.82 -13.55 9.13
C VAL A 125 25.30 -12.10 9.04
N LYS A 126 26.43 -11.87 8.35
CA LYS A 126 26.98 -10.52 8.13
C LYS A 126 26.01 -9.67 7.31
N LEU A 127 25.59 -10.14 6.14
CA LEU A 127 24.66 -9.43 5.26
C LEU A 127 23.33 -9.14 5.96
N SER A 128 22.77 -10.12 6.68
CA SER A 128 21.51 -9.93 7.42
C SER A 128 21.61 -8.81 8.47
N ARG A 129 22.75 -8.72 9.17
CA ARG A 129 23.02 -7.64 10.13
C ARG A 129 23.16 -6.28 9.44
N GLU A 130 23.89 -6.22 8.32
CA GLU A 130 24.09 -4.99 7.56
C GLU A 130 22.79 -4.48 6.93
N ILE A 131 21.93 -5.37 6.44
CA ILE A 131 20.59 -5.05 5.94
C ILE A 131 19.76 -4.44 7.07
N SER A 132 19.72 -5.10 8.23
CA SER A 132 18.97 -4.63 9.40
C SER A 132 19.45 -3.25 9.84
N HIS A 133 20.77 -3.02 9.83
CA HIS A 133 21.37 -1.72 10.14
C HIS A 133 20.98 -0.65 9.12
N ALA A 134 21.04 -0.95 7.82
CA ALA A 134 20.66 -0.02 6.78
C ALA A 134 19.18 0.40 6.87
N PHE A 135 18.28 -0.53 7.18
CA PHE A 135 16.88 -0.20 7.47
C PHE A 135 16.73 0.69 8.71
N ALA A 136 17.44 0.38 9.80
CA ALA A 136 17.40 1.20 11.01
C ALA A 136 17.90 2.64 10.75
N GLU A 137 18.96 2.82 9.97
CA GLU A 137 19.44 4.13 9.52
C GLU A 137 18.39 4.87 8.68
N ALA A 138 17.74 4.17 7.74
CA ALA A 138 16.69 4.73 6.90
C ALA A 138 15.52 5.25 7.76
N TYR A 139 15.01 4.42 8.68
CA TYR A 139 13.88 4.76 9.54
C TYR A 139 14.22 5.89 10.52
N SER A 140 15.41 5.87 11.13
CA SER A 140 15.87 6.97 11.98
C SER A 140 15.94 8.28 11.20
N THR A 141 16.42 8.24 9.95
CA THR A 141 16.51 9.43 9.09
C THR A 141 15.14 9.91 8.64
N TYR A 142 14.19 9.02 8.34
CA TYR A 142 12.81 9.43 8.07
C TYR A 142 12.13 10.03 9.31
N ALA A 143 12.39 9.51 10.51
CA ALA A 143 11.90 10.12 11.74
C ALA A 143 12.47 11.52 11.99
N GLU A 144 13.69 11.81 11.55
CA GLU A 144 14.24 13.18 11.51
C GLU A 144 13.54 14.04 10.46
N ALA A 145 13.32 13.50 9.25
CA ALA A 145 12.60 14.19 8.19
C ALA A 145 11.17 14.56 8.61
N LEU A 146 10.50 13.70 9.39
CA LEU A 146 9.14 13.95 9.88
C LEU A 146 9.12 15.13 10.85
N ARG A 147 10.09 15.20 11.77
CA ARG A 147 10.23 16.35 12.67
C ARG A 147 10.44 17.66 11.90
N ILE A 148 11.19 17.62 10.81
CA ILE A 148 11.39 18.80 9.93
C ILE A 148 10.11 19.12 9.16
N HIS A 149 9.37 18.10 8.71
CA HIS A 149 8.06 18.28 8.08
C HIS A 149 7.08 18.95 9.05
N ASP A 150 7.04 18.54 10.32
CA ASP A 150 6.20 19.16 11.35
C ASP A 150 6.58 20.63 11.61
N GLU A 151 7.86 20.98 11.53
CA GLU A 151 8.31 22.39 11.54
C GLU A 151 7.71 23.17 10.37
N TRP A 152 7.67 22.56 9.18
CA TRP A 152 7.11 23.17 7.98
C TRP A 152 5.58 23.34 8.08
N GLU A 153 4.87 22.31 8.59
CA GLU A 153 3.42 22.38 8.76
C GLU A 153 3.00 23.52 9.68
N LYS A 154 3.76 23.80 10.75
CA LYS A 154 3.47 24.86 11.71
C LYS A 154 3.36 26.24 11.06
N ILE A 155 4.15 26.53 10.01
CA ILE A 155 4.08 27.80 9.27
C ILE A 155 2.66 27.99 8.73
N TYR A 156 2.11 26.97 8.08
CA TYR A 156 0.78 27.05 7.48
C TYR A 156 -0.36 26.85 8.48
N MET A 157 -0.18 25.97 9.47
CA MET A 157 -1.17 25.77 10.54
C MET A 157 -1.43 27.04 11.35
N ASN A 158 -0.41 27.89 11.55
CA ASN A 158 -0.58 29.17 12.22
C ASN A 158 -1.32 30.22 11.37
N ASN A 159 -1.49 29.96 10.07
CA ASN A 159 -2.10 30.86 9.09
C ASN A 159 -3.34 30.26 8.44
N ILE A 160 -3.92 29.21 9.02
CA ILE A 160 -5.13 28.55 8.51
C ILE A 160 -6.39 29.14 9.13
N ASP A 161 -7.40 29.37 8.29
CA ASP A 161 -8.77 29.66 8.68
C ASP A 161 -9.52 28.33 8.88
N PHE A 162 -9.54 27.86 10.13
CA PHE A 162 -10.16 26.58 10.49
C PHE A 162 -11.68 26.55 10.22
N GLU A 163 -12.36 27.70 10.32
CA GLU A 163 -13.80 27.77 10.02
C GLU A 163 -14.03 27.53 8.52
N LYS A 164 -13.26 28.18 7.64
CA LYS A 164 -13.32 27.91 6.19
C LYS A 164 -12.98 26.47 5.86
N ALA A 165 -11.97 25.88 6.51
CA ALA A 165 -11.61 24.47 6.30
C ALA A 165 -12.76 23.52 6.67
N ASN A 166 -13.41 23.75 7.81
CA ASN A 166 -14.56 22.96 8.26
C ASN A 166 -15.77 23.16 7.34
N ASN A 167 -16.04 24.39 6.89
CA ASN A 167 -17.12 24.69 5.97
C ASN A 167 -16.89 24.07 4.59
N LEU A 168 -15.65 24.07 4.07
CA LEU A 168 -15.30 23.37 2.84
C LEU A 168 -15.51 21.86 2.99
N THR A 169 -15.04 21.27 4.08
CA THR A 169 -15.22 19.83 4.34
C THR A 169 -16.70 19.45 4.39
N SER A 170 -17.53 20.26 5.07
CA SER A 170 -18.98 20.03 5.18
C SER A 170 -19.67 20.09 3.81
N ARG A 171 -19.30 21.07 2.98
CA ARG A 171 -19.80 21.15 1.60
C ARG A 171 -19.42 19.93 0.75
N LEU A 172 -18.21 19.41 0.92
CA LEU A 172 -17.78 18.19 0.21
C LEU A 172 -18.56 16.96 0.69
N ILE A 173 -18.81 16.84 2.00
CA ILE A 173 -19.66 15.77 2.55
C ILE A 173 -21.06 15.84 1.94
N ASP A 174 -21.69 17.02 1.93
CA ASP A 174 -23.03 17.20 1.35
C ASP A 174 -23.03 16.91 -0.16
N MET A 175 -22.00 17.35 -0.88
CA MET A 175 -21.87 17.13 -2.31
C MET A 175 -21.65 15.65 -2.68
N PHE A 176 -20.82 14.94 -1.92
CA PHE A 176 -20.49 13.54 -2.21
C PHE A 176 -21.62 12.58 -1.81
N PHE A 177 -22.24 12.83 -0.66
CA PHE A 177 -23.15 11.86 -0.07
C PHE A 177 -24.61 12.30 -0.06
N GLY A 178 -24.90 13.61 -0.12
CA GLY A 178 -26.25 14.15 -0.02
C GLY A 178 -27.01 13.59 1.18
N THR A 179 -28.14 12.93 0.92
CA THR A 179 -28.94 12.20 1.93
C THR A 179 -28.81 10.68 1.82
N ILE A 180 -27.89 10.19 0.99
CA ILE A 180 -27.75 8.75 0.70
C ILE A 180 -27.14 8.04 1.92
N VAL A 181 -27.79 6.94 2.32
CA VAL A 181 -27.34 6.00 3.34
C VAL A 181 -27.63 4.59 2.83
N LEU A 182 -26.65 3.70 2.89
CA LEU A 182 -26.78 2.31 2.48
C LEU A 182 -27.16 1.43 3.67
N ASN A 183 -28.08 0.49 3.45
CA ASN A 183 -28.46 -0.48 4.47
C ASN A 183 -27.49 -1.68 4.48
N LYS A 184 -26.22 -1.41 4.74
CA LYS A 184 -25.19 -2.43 4.95
C LYS A 184 -24.13 -1.92 5.92
N LYS A 185 -23.36 -2.86 6.47
CA LYS A 185 -22.13 -2.53 7.20
C LYS A 185 -21.03 -2.19 6.19
N SER A 186 -20.36 -1.06 6.39
CA SER A 186 -19.22 -0.65 5.58
C SER A 186 -18.04 -1.62 5.73
N THR A 187 -17.35 -1.87 4.63
CA THR A 187 -16.01 -2.46 4.60
C THR A 187 -14.97 -1.37 4.38
N VAL A 188 -14.19 -1.07 5.42
CA VAL A 188 -13.04 -0.16 5.33
C VAL A 188 -11.75 -0.96 5.12
N LYS A 189 -10.99 -0.58 4.09
CA LYS A 189 -9.65 -1.11 3.78
C LYS A 189 -8.62 0.00 3.85
N HIS A 190 -7.56 -0.23 4.62
CA HIS A 190 -6.42 0.66 4.77
C HIS A 190 -5.26 0.17 3.90
N ARG A 191 -4.70 1.06 3.09
CA ARG A 191 -3.67 0.75 2.08
C ARG A 191 -2.68 1.91 2.00
N PHE A 192 -1.62 1.75 1.23
CA PHE A 192 -0.84 2.88 0.70
C PHE A 192 -0.98 2.91 -0.81
N LEU A 193 -1.19 4.10 -1.37
CA LEU A 193 -1.25 4.30 -2.82
C LEU A 193 0.14 4.24 -3.46
N GLY A 194 1.16 4.43 -2.63
CA GLY A 194 2.56 4.52 -3.00
C GLY A 194 3.44 4.35 -1.77
N ALA A 195 4.73 4.13 -2.00
CA ALA A 195 5.69 3.87 -0.94
C ALA A 195 7.04 4.53 -1.24
N ALA A 196 7.81 4.78 -0.18
CA ALA A 196 9.24 5.04 -0.31
C ALA A 196 9.96 3.72 -0.65
N THR A 197 10.60 3.69 -1.82
CA THR A 197 11.30 2.49 -2.32
C THR A 197 12.78 2.76 -2.56
N PRO A 198 13.61 1.71 -2.75
CA PRO A 198 15.02 1.84 -3.13
C PRO A 198 15.27 2.68 -4.39
N LYS A 199 14.32 2.70 -5.34
CA LYS A 199 14.41 3.50 -6.59
C LYS A 199 13.73 4.88 -6.46
N GLY A 200 13.34 5.30 -5.26
CA GLY A 200 12.61 6.54 -5.00
C GLY A 200 11.11 6.31 -4.72
N PRO A 201 10.30 7.38 -4.61
CA PRO A 201 8.87 7.24 -4.41
C PRO A 201 8.20 6.63 -5.66
N VAL A 202 7.30 5.66 -5.44
CA VAL A 202 6.46 5.06 -6.49
C VAL A 202 5.02 5.09 -6.02
N ASP A 203 4.09 5.43 -6.90
CA ASP A 203 2.65 5.37 -6.65
C ASP A 203 1.87 4.73 -7.80
N TYR A 204 0.62 4.37 -7.51
CA TYR A 204 -0.30 3.73 -8.44
C TYR A 204 -1.62 4.50 -8.60
N ILE A 205 -1.64 5.82 -8.37
CA ILE A 205 -2.88 6.63 -8.40
C ILE A 205 -3.64 6.44 -9.72
N GLN A 206 -2.95 6.45 -10.85
CA GLN A 206 -3.59 6.32 -12.17
C GLN A 206 -4.28 4.96 -12.36
N ASN A 207 -3.70 3.89 -11.82
CA ASN A 207 -4.27 2.53 -11.86
C ASN A 207 -5.43 2.40 -10.86
N LEU A 208 -5.26 2.87 -9.63
CA LEU A 208 -6.27 2.79 -8.58
C LEU A 208 -7.55 3.57 -8.92
N THR A 209 -7.41 4.61 -9.73
CA THR A 209 -8.50 5.51 -10.14
C THR A 209 -8.89 5.37 -11.62
N GLU A 210 -8.48 4.30 -12.30
CA GLU A 210 -8.73 4.13 -13.74
C GLU A 210 -10.23 4.09 -14.10
N ASP A 211 -11.03 3.50 -13.22
CA ASP A 211 -12.46 3.22 -13.37
C ASP A 211 -13.34 4.22 -12.61
N ILE A 212 -12.72 5.22 -11.97
CA ILE A 212 -13.41 6.20 -11.15
C ILE A 212 -13.80 7.42 -12.00
N PRO A 213 -15.11 7.72 -12.16
CA PRO A 213 -15.56 8.79 -13.03
C PRO A 213 -15.32 10.20 -12.47
N LYS A 214 -15.30 10.38 -11.15
CA LYS A 214 -15.08 11.69 -10.51
C LYS A 214 -13.84 11.66 -9.63
N ARG A 215 -12.83 12.47 -9.99
CA ARG A 215 -11.55 12.53 -9.26
C ARG A 215 -11.28 13.95 -8.79
N TYR A 216 -11.05 14.10 -7.49
CA TYR A 216 -10.78 15.37 -6.83
C TYR A 216 -9.32 15.47 -6.42
N PHE A 217 -8.61 16.45 -6.97
CA PHE A 217 -7.19 16.69 -6.77
C PHE A 217 -7.04 17.78 -5.71
N ILE A 218 -6.66 17.39 -4.49
CA ILE A 218 -6.41 18.34 -3.41
C ILE A 218 -5.04 18.99 -3.65
N LYS A 219 -5.04 20.30 -3.88
CA LYS A 219 -3.83 21.12 -3.94
C LYS A 219 -3.69 21.89 -2.64
N GLY A 220 -2.47 22.07 -2.14
CA GLY A 220 -2.24 22.77 -0.89
C GLY A 220 -0.78 22.78 -0.46
N ARG A 221 -0.56 23.16 0.80
CA ARG A 221 0.76 23.13 1.46
C ARG A 221 0.74 22.12 2.62
N PRO A 222 1.91 21.69 3.13
CA PRO A 222 1.98 20.94 4.39
C PRO A 222 1.17 21.66 5.48
N GLY A 223 0.47 20.94 6.35
CA GLY A 223 -0.36 21.56 7.39
C GLY A 223 -1.67 22.22 6.93
N SER A 224 -2.04 22.20 5.64
CA SER A 224 -3.27 22.85 5.15
C SER A 224 -4.58 22.09 5.44
N GLY A 225 -4.57 21.08 6.33
CA GLY A 225 -5.77 20.33 6.72
C GLY A 225 -6.24 19.23 5.75
N LYS A 226 -5.43 18.85 4.75
CA LYS A 226 -5.79 17.86 3.72
C LYS A 226 -6.14 16.49 4.31
N SER A 227 -5.25 15.91 5.12
CA SER A 227 -5.50 14.64 5.79
C SER A 227 -6.72 14.68 6.71
N THR A 228 -6.90 15.78 7.46
CA THR A 228 -8.06 15.95 8.35
C THR A 228 -9.38 15.93 7.57
N MET A 229 -9.44 16.60 6.43
CA MET A 229 -10.59 16.57 5.53
C MET A 229 -10.85 15.16 4.99
N LEU A 230 -9.81 14.46 4.52
CA LEU A 230 -9.92 13.08 4.05
C LEU A 230 -10.43 12.13 5.14
N LYS A 231 -9.94 12.25 6.38
CA LYS A 231 -10.40 11.45 7.52
C LYS A 231 -11.88 11.66 7.80
N LYS A 232 -12.35 12.92 7.76
CA LYS A 232 -13.78 13.25 7.93
C LYS A 232 -14.64 12.67 6.81
N LEU A 233 -14.18 12.73 5.56
CA LEU A 233 -14.88 12.15 4.41
C LEU A 233 -14.97 10.62 4.52
N ALA A 234 -13.87 9.95 4.87
CA ALA A 234 -13.84 8.50 5.09
C ALA A 234 -14.79 8.08 6.22
N ALA A 235 -14.78 8.79 7.34
CA ALA A 235 -15.68 8.51 8.46
C ALA A 235 -17.16 8.69 8.09
N GLN A 236 -17.50 9.74 7.32
CA GLN A 236 -18.86 9.95 6.83
C GLN A 236 -19.31 8.88 5.83
N ALA A 237 -18.40 8.40 4.98
CA ALA A 237 -18.68 7.30 4.07
C ALA A 237 -18.98 6.00 4.85
N GLU A 238 -18.14 5.67 5.83
CA GLU A 238 -18.31 4.50 6.69
C GLU A 238 -19.62 4.56 7.49
N GLU A 239 -19.93 5.70 8.12
CA GLU A 239 -21.16 5.92 8.89
C GLU A 239 -22.42 5.72 8.02
N ARG A 240 -22.34 6.11 6.76
CA ARG A 240 -23.42 5.96 5.78
C ARG A 240 -23.45 4.60 5.09
N GLY A 241 -22.61 3.66 5.51
CA GLY A 241 -22.59 2.28 5.03
C GLY A 241 -21.89 2.06 3.69
N PHE A 242 -21.12 3.03 3.18
CA PHE A 242 -20.31 2.86 1.96
C PHE A 242 -19.01 2.11 2.27
N ASP A 243 -18.55 1.25 1.38
CA ASP A 243 -17.20 0.69 1.46
C ASP A 243 -16.17 1.77 1.13
N VAL A 244 -15.08 1.78 1.91
CA VAL A 244 -14.08 2.86 1.86
C VAL A 244 -12.70 2.28 1.68
N GLU A 245 -12.01 2.72 0.63
CA GLU A 245 -10.57 2.49 0.48
C GLU A 245 -9.83 3.72 0.99
N VAL A 246 -9.15 3.57 2.12
CA VAL A 246 -8.36 4.61 2.79
C VAL A 246 -6.89 4.39 2.47
N TYR A 247 -6.27 5.36 1.81
CA TYR A 247 -4.87 5.32 1.44
C TYR A 247 -4.08 6.28 2.32
N HIS A 248 -3.20 5.70 3.13
CA HIS A 248 -2.30 6.40 4.03
C HIS A 248 -1.12 6.98 3.26
N CYS A 249 -0.49 8.00 3.85
CA CYS A 249 0.75 8.53 3.30
C CYS A 249 1.89 7.53 3.47
N GLY A 250 2.63 7.26 2.39
CA GLY A 250 3.77 6.34 2.40
C GLY A 250 4.94 6.81 3.26
N PHE A 251 4.93 8.09 3.69
CA PHE A 251 5.93 8.68 4.56
C PHE A 251 5.47 8.80 6.02
N ASP A 252 4.29 9.39 6.28
CA ASP A 252 3.66 9.44 7.61
C ASP A 252 2.33 8.68 7.61
N PRO A 253 2.29 7.45 8.13
CA PRO A 253 1.12 6.58 8.03
C PRO A 253 -0.07 7.08 8.88
N GLU A 254 0.11 8.07 9.75
CA GLU A 254 -1.01 8.72 10.44
C GLU A 254 -1.71 9.78 9.57
N SER A 255 -1.08 10.21 8.47
CA SER A 255 -1.68 11.07 7.45
C SER A 255 -2.39 10.24 6.37
N LEU A 256 -3.34 10.86 5.67
CA LEU A 256 -4.08 10.25 4.57
C LEU A 256 -3.76 11.02 3.29
N ASP A 257 -3.47 10.28 2.22
CA ASP A 257 -3.20 10.84 0.90
C ASP A 257 -4.38 10.62 -0.04
N MET A 258 -5.21 9.59 0.13
CA MET A 258 -6.35 9.35 -0.76
C MET A 258 -7.49 8.60 -0.08
N VAL A 259 -8.71 8.87 -0.55
CA VAL A 259 -9.92 8.11 -0.23
C VAL A 259 -10.63 7.78 -1.54
N ILE A 260 -10.99 6.51 -1.73
CA ILE A 260 -11.83 6.05 -2.86
C ILE A 260 -13.11 5.44 -2.31
N ILE A 261 -14.24 5.84 -2.90
CA ILE A 261 -15.58 5.35 -2.59
C ILE A 261 -16.20 4.93 -3.92
N ARG A 262 -15.97 3.67 -4.30
CA ARG A 262 -16.28 3.15 -5.63
C ARG A 262 -17.79 3.17 -5.93
N GLU A 263 -18.62 2.96 -4.91
CA GLU A 263 -20.09 2.87 -5.04
C GLU A 263 -20.77 4.17 -5.50
N ILE A 264 -20.12 5.31 -5.27
CA ILE A 264 -20.55 6.62 -5.78
C ILE A 264 -19.61 7.17 -6.85
N GLY A 265 -18.60 6.38 -7.27
CA GLY A 265 -17.67 6.74 -8.33
C GLY A 265 -16.77 7.93 -7.98
N ILE A 266 -16.37 8.08 -6.72
CA ILE A 266 -15.55 9.21 -6.25
C ILE A 266 -14.18 8.74 -5.78
N SER A 267 -13.15 9.47 -6.19
CA SER A 267 -11.81 9.43 -5.60
C SER A 267 -11.40 10.85 -5.25
N ILE A 268 -10.81 11.03 -4.08
CA ILE A 268 -10.23 12.31 -3.64
C ILE A 268 -8.83 12.05 -3.09
N PHE A 269 -7.83 12.79 -3.58
CA PHE A 269 -6.44 12.56 -3.21
C PHE A 269 -5.61 13.83 -3.16
N ASP A 270 -4.61 13.83 -2.28
CA ASP A 270 -3.54 14.80 -2.24
C ASP A 270 -2.74 14.73 -3.54
N SER A 271 -2.69 15.86 -4.24
CA SER A 271 -1.98 16.00 -5.50
C SER A 271 -0.89 17.08 -5.42
N THR A 272 -0.19 17.10 -4.29
CA THR A 272 0.98 17.95 -4.06
C THR A 272 2.28 17.15 -4.23
N ALA A 273 3.40 17.86 -4.42
CA ALA A 273 4.69 17.20 -4.55
C ALA A 273 4.96 16.26 -3.35
N PRO A 274 5.48 15.04 -3.57
CA PRO A 274 6.10 14.56 -4.81
C PRO A 274 5.14 13.89 -5.82
N HIS A 275 3.86 13.67 -5.48
CA HIS A 275 2.88 12.98 -6.33
C HIS A 275 1.91 13.98 -6.99
N GLU A 276 2.49 14.93 -7.74
CA GLU A 276 1.72 15.98 -8.39
C GLU A 276 1.10 15.52 -9.71
N TYR A 277 -0.22 15.65 -9.79
CA TYR A 277 -1.02 15.38 -10.99
C TYR A 277 -1.88 16.58 -11.33
N PHE A 278 -2.32 16.62 -12.59
CA PHE A 278 -3.23 17.64 -13.10
C PHE A 278 -4.45 16.98 -13.76
N PRO A 279 -5.61 17.65 -13.72
CA PRO A 279 -6.79 17.22 -14.45
C PRO A 279 -6.46 16.89 -15.91
N SER A 280 -6.92 15.72 -16.34
CA SER A 280 -6.67 15.17 -17.68
C SER A 280 -7.87 14.41 -18.24
N ARG A 281 -8.82 14.03 -17.38
CA ARG A 281 -10.03 13.29 -17.74
C ARG A 281 -11.27 14.14 -17.48
N ASP A 282 -12.34 13.84 -18.19
CA ASP A 282 -13.65 14.38 -17.86
C ASP A 282 -14.04 13.93 -16.45
N GLY A 283 -14.53 14.85 -15.62
CA GLY A 283 -14.80 14.62 -14.21
C GLY A 283 -13.63 14.81 -13.24
N ASP A 284 -12.45 15.23 -13.71
CA ASP A 284 -11.36 15.69 -12.84
C ASP A 284 -11.63 17.12 -12.33
N GLU A 285 -11.53 17.33 -11.02
CA GLU A 285 -11.77 18.63 -10.37
C GLU A 285 -10.67 18.96 -9.36
N ILE A 286 -10.28 20.24 -9.25
CA ILE A 286 -9.26 20.69 -8.29
C ILE A 286 -9.94 21.24 -7.04
N ILE A 287 -9.47 20.81 -5.87
CA ILE A 287 -9.78 21.40 -4.57
C ILE A 287 -8.53 22.13 -4.09
N ASP A 288 -8.48 23.45 -4.28
CA ASP A 288 -7.36 24.27 -3.85
C ASP A 288 -7.52 24.68 -2.37
N MET A 289 -6.92 23.89 -1.48
CA MET A 289 -6.91 24.16 -0.04
C MET A 289 -6.10 25.40 0.29
N TYR A 290 -5.01 25.68 -0.43
CA TYR A 290 -4.20 26.85 -0.14
C TYR A 290 -5.02 28.13 -0.30
N LYS A 291 -5.64 28.29 -1.48
CA LYS A 291 -6.50 29.45 -1.76
C LYS A 291 -7.74 29.50 -0.85
N ALA A 292 -8.29 28.34 -0.48
CA ALA A 292 -9.51 28.28 0.30
C ALA A 292 -9.32 28.62 1.78
N VAL A 293 -8.20 28.22 2.39
CA VAL A 293 -8.06 28.23 3.85
C VAL A 293 -6.79 28.87 4.38
N ILE A 294 -5.76 29.10 3.57
CA ILE A 294 -4.52 29.74 4.03
C ILE A 294 -4.59 31.24 3.83
N ALA A 295 -4.08 32.01 4.80
CA ALA A 295 -4.00 33.47 4.71
C ALA A 295 -3.18 33.89 3.47
N PRO A 296 -3.71 34.78 2.61
CA PRO A 296 -2.95 35.31 1.47
C PRO A 296 -1.66 35.99 1.94
N GLY A 297 -0.55 35.79 1.22
CA GLY A 297 0.75 36.35 1.60
C GLY A 297 1.62 35.43 2.47
N THR A 298 1.12 34.26 2.90
CA THR A 298 1.87 33.37 3.81
C THR A 298 3.21 32.92 3.20
N ASP A 299 3.21 32.46 1.94
CA ASP A 299 4.45 32.04 1.28
C ASP A 299 5.48 33.18 1.18
N GLU A 300 5.03 34.42 0.94
CA GLU A 300 5.88 35.60 0.83
C GLU A 300 6.43 36.05 2.19
N ILE A 301 5.61 36.02 3.25
CA ILE A 301 6.01 36.40 4.61
C ILE A 301 7.07 35.44 5.16
N PHE A 302 6.92 34.14 4.88
CA PHE A 302 7.76 33.09 5.44
C PHE A 302 8.75 32.50 4.42
N ALA A 303 9.04 33.20 3.31
CA ALA A 303 9.82 32.68 2.19
C ALA A 303 11.16 32.06 2.61
N ASP A 304 11.95 32.79 3.42
CA ASP A 304 13.26 32.32 3.91
C ASP A 304 13.15 31.07 4.81
N GLU A 305 12.13 31.04 5.67
CA GLU A 305 11.87 29.90 6.56
C GLU A 305 11.43 28.67 5.76
N ILE A 306 10.53 28.86 4.80
CA ILE A 306 10.04 27.83 3.87
C ILE A 306 11.21 27.26 3.05
N GLU A 307 12.07 28.11 2.48
CA GLU A 307 13.22 27.65 1.71
C GLU A 307 14.16 26.81 2.58
N ARG A 308 14.46 27.29 3.78
CA ARG A 308 15.36 26.60 4.72
C ARG A 308 14.81 25.25 5.17
N VAL A 309 13.52 25.18 5.53
CA VAL A 309 12.89 23.93 5.99
C VAL A 309 12.72 22.95 4.83
N ALA A 310 12.33 23.41 3.64
CA ALA A 310 12.19 22.58 2.46
C ALA A 310 13.53 21.96 2.03
N LYS A 311 14.62 22.73 2.10
CA LYS A 311 15.97 22.23 1.80
C LYS A 311 16.38 21.13 2.79
N ARG A 312 16.24 21.37 4.10
CA ARG A 312 16.54 20.38 5.15
C ARG A 312 15.71 19.10 4.98
N TYR A 313 14.41 19.25 4.69
CA TYR A 313 13.51 18.14 4.45
C TYR A 313 13.97 17.30 3.25
N LYS A 314 14.23 17.95 2.10
CA LYS A 314 14.70 17.29 0.89
C LYS A 314 16.02 16.54 1.10
N GLU A 315 16.98 17.16 1.79
CA GLU A 315 18.26 16.53 2.14
C GLU A 315 18.04 15.25 2.96
N ARG A 316 17.24 15.31 4.03
CA ARG A 316 16.96 14.15 4.88
C ARG A 316 16.18 13.05 4.14
N MET A 317 15.19 13.40 3.33
CA MET A 317 14.48 12.43 2.49
C MET A 317 15.42 11.72 1.52
N SER A 318 16.36 12.46 0.91
CA SER A 318 17.36 11.87 0.02
C SER A 318 18.35 10.96 0.77
N THR A 319 18.76 11.32 1.98
CA THR A 319 19.61 10.47 2.82
C THR A 319 18.87 9.20 3.24
N ALA A 320 17.62 9.29 3.68
CA ALA A 320 16.83 8.12 4.04
C ALA A 320 16.65 7.15 2.86
N ALA A 321 16.37 7.68 1.67
CA ALA A 321 16.25 6.89 0.45
C ALA A 321 17.57 6.17 0.08
N SER A 322 18.72 6.79 0.33
CA SER A 322 20.02 6.14 0.05
C SER A 322 20.31 4.95 0.98
N HIS A 323 19.85 5.02 2.24
CA HIS A 323 19.92 3.88 3.15
C HIS A 323 19.00 2.72 2.71
N LEU A 324 17.80 3.00 2.18
CA LEU A 324 16.95 1.97 1.57
C LEU A 324 17.60 1.34 0.33
N ALA A 325 18.22 2.16 -0.53
CA ALA A 325 18.96 1.68 -1.69
C ALA A 325 20.12 0.76 -1.28
N ARG A 326 20.85 1.11 -0.22
CA ARG A 326 21.90 0.27 0.38
C ARG A 326 21.32 -1.05 0.91
N ALA A 327 20.20 -1.01 1.63
CA ALA A 327 19.54 -2.21 2.14
C ALA A 327 19.17 -3.18 1.00
N LYS A 328 18.61 -2.66 -0.11
CA LYS A 328 18.32 -3.45 -1.32
C LYS A 328 19.57 -4.06 -1.93
N GLN A 329 20.64 -3.28 -2.09
CA GLN A 329 21.91 -3.80 -2.64
C GLN A 329 22.51 -4.94 -1.82
N LEU A 330 22.40 -4.87 -0.49
CA LEU A 330 22.84 -5.93 0.41
C LEU A 330 21.89 -7.14 0.35
N ASN A 331 20.58 -6.90 0.26
CA ASN A 331 19.59 -7.97 0.07
C ASN A 331 19.82 -8.71 -1.25
N ASP A 332 20.15 -8.03 -2.34
CA ASP A 332 20.45 -8.65 -3.64
C ASP A 332 21.69 -9.54 -3.58
N GLN A 333 22.66 -9.22 -2.73
CA GLN A 333 23.81 -10.09 -2.46
C GLN A 333 23.38 -11.32 -1.67
N LEU A 334 22.53 -11.14 -0.66
CA LEU A 334 22.00 -12.23 0.15
C LEU A 334 21.16 -13.20 -0.69
N GLU A 335 20.29 -12.67 -1.56
CA GLU A 335 19.48 -13.47 -2.48
C GLU A 335 20.31 -14.33 -3.42
N LYS A 336 21.43 -13.81 -3.95
CA LYS A 336 22.35 -14.60 -4.79
C LYS A 336 22.93 -15.82 -4.08
N ILE A 337 23.06 -15.79 -2.75
CA ILE A 337 23.49 -16.95 -1.96
C ILE A 337 22.35 -17.96 -1.88
N TYR A 338 21.15 -17.51 -1.50
CA TYR A 338 19.97 -18.38 -1.35
C TYR A 338 19.53 -19.02 -2.67
N VAL A 339 19.47 -18.26 -3.78
CA VAL A 339 19.05 -18.74 -5.10
C VAL A 339 19.87 -19.94 -5.56
N LYS A 340 21.17 -19.99 -5.24
CA LYS A 340 22.04 -21.13 -5.59
C LYS A 340 21.71 -22.41 -4.82
N ALA A 341 21.06 -22.27 -3.66
CA ALA A 341 20.71 -23.38 -2.79
C ALA A 341 19.26 -23.84 -2.98
N VAL A 342 18.43 -23.13 -3.76
CA VAL A 342 16.99 -23.42 -3.92
C VAL A 342 16.75 -24.32 -5.13
N ASP A 343 16.01 -25.41 -4.91
CA ASP A 343 15.39 -26.21 -5.96
C ASP A 343 14.04 -25.60 -6.34
N PHE A 344 14.00 -24.90 -7.47
CA PHE A 344 12.80 -24.24 -7.95
C PHE A 344 11.71 -25.20 -8.42
N SER A 345 12.01 -26.48 -8.68
CA SER A 345 10.98 -27.47 -9.02
C SER A 345 10.03 -27.71 -7.84
N VAL A 346 10.56 -27.75 -6.62
CA VAL A 346 9.76 -27.85 -5.38
C VAL A 346 8.89 -26.61 -5.18
N VAL A 347 9.39 -25.43 -5.53
CA VAL A 347 8.61 -24.17 -5.47
C VAL A 347 7.48 -24.19 -6.50
N ASP A 348 7.73 -24.69 -7.71
CA ASP A 348 6.71 -24.88 -8.74
C ASP A 348 5.61 -25.87 -8.29
N ASP A 349 5.97 -26.97 -7.64
CA ASP A 349 5.00 -27.92 -7.07
C ASP A 349 4.07 -27.24 -6.03
N PHE A 350 4.62 -26.36 -5.19
CA PHE A 350 3.80 -25.56 -4.26
C PHE A 350 2.87 -24.61 -5.01
N ALA A 351 3.35 -23.96 -6.08
CA ALA A 351 2.53 -23.08 -6.91
C ALA A 351 1.35 -23.84 -7.52
N GLU A 352 1.58 -25.05 -8.02
CA GLU A 352 0.54 -25.92 -8.59
C GLU A 352 -0.49 -26.36 -7.54
N LYS A 353 -0.04 -26.71 -6.32
CA LYS A 353 -0.95 -27.06 -5.22
C LYS A 353 -1.85 -25.90 -4.83
N ILE A 354 -1.30 -24.70 -4.69
CA ILE A 354 -2.08 -23.48 -4.38
C ILE A 354 -3.07 -23.19 -5.51
N GLN A 355 -2.63 -23.28 -6.76
CA GLN A 355 -3.50 -23.06 -7.91
C GLN A 355 -4.67 -24.05 -7.95
N ALA A 356 -4.40 -25.34 -7.73
CA ALA A 356 -5.44 -26.37 -7.67
C ALA A 356 -6.45 -26.11 -6.54
N ASP A 357 -6.00 -25.54 -5.43
CA ASP A 357 -6.86 -25.15 -4.32
C ASP A 357 -7.81 -24.01 -4.67
N PHE A 358 -7.29 -22.94 -5.27
CA PHE A 358 -8.12 -21.83 -5.74
C PHE A 358 -9.09 -22.25 -6.84
N LEU A 359 -8.72 -23.21 -7.71
CA LEU A 359 -9.62 -23.77 -8.71
C LEU A 359 -10.82 -24.49 -8.06
N ARG A 360 -10.57 -25.35 -7.06
CA ARG A 360 -11.65 -26.02 -6.30
C ARG A 360 -12.57 -25.00 -5.62
N GLN A 361 -12.01 -23.91 -5.10
CA GLN A 361 -12.79 -22.85 -4.47
C GLN A 361 -13.69 -22.13 -5.49
N ALA A 362 -13.18 -21.86 -6.70
CA ALA A 362 -13.98 -21.27 -7.77
C ALA A 362 -15.12 -22.20 -8.21
N GLU A 363 -14.82 -23.48 -8.44
CA GLU A 363 -15.82 -24.50 -8.80
C GLU A 363 -16.93 -24.61 -7.73
N HIS A 364 -16.56 -24.64 -6.45
CA HIS A 364 -17.53 -24.70 -5.36
C HIS A 364 -18.44 -23.46 -5.30
N GLN A 365 -17.90 -22.26 -5.59
CA GLN A 365 -18.70 -21.04 -5.66
C GLN A 365 -19.68 -21.05 -6.84
N GLU A 366 -19.26 -21.57 -8.00
CA GLU A 366 -20.13 -21.74 -9.17
C GLU A 366 -21.26 -22.74 -8.91
N GLU A 367 -20.97 -23.87 -8.26
CA GLU A 367 -21.98 -24.85 -7.85
C GLU A 367 -23.02 -24.28 -6.87
N MET A 368 -22.56 -23.52 -5.88
CA MET A 368 -23.43 -22.86 -4.90
C MET A 368 -24.30 -21.77 -5.51
N ALA A 369 -23.80 -21.09 -6.56
CA ALA A 369 -24.53 -20.07 -7.29
C ALA A 369 -25.61 -20.64 -8.23
N ASN A 370 -25.55 -21.93 -8.58
CA ASN A 370 -26.45 -22.55 -9.55
C ASN A 370 -27.12 -23.84 -9.01
N PRO A 371 -28.11 -23.72 -8.10
CA PRO A 371 -28.69 -24.86 -7.37
C PRO A 371 -29.56 -25.82 -8.22
N VAL A 372 -29.70 -25.60 -9.53
CA VAL A 372 -30.64 -26.33 -10.40
C VAL A 372 -30.19 -27.77 -10.75
N LEU A 373 -28.97 -28.18 -10.40
CA LEU A 373 -28.44 -29.53 -10.67
C LEU A 373 -28.44 -30.48 -9.47
N ARG A 374 -29.06 -30.11 -8.35
CA ARG A 374 -29.30 -31.03 -7.23
C ARG A 374 -30.71 -31.64 -7.34
N VAL A 375 -30.83 -32.73 -8.10
CA VAL A 375 -31.95 -33.69 -8.00
C VAL A 375 -31.37 -35.08 -7.81
#